data_AF-A0A418YPF4-F1
#
_entry.id   AF-A0A418YPF4-F1
#
_cell.length_a   1.000
_cell.length_b   1.000
_cell.length_c   1.000
_cell.angle_alpha   90.00
_cell.angle_beta   90.00
_cell.angle_gamma   90.00
#
_symmetry.space_group_name_H-M   'P 1'
#
loop_
_entity.id
_entity.type
_entity.pdbx_description
1 polymer ?
#
loop_
_entity_poly.entity_id
_entity_poly.type
_entity_poly.pdbx_seq_one_letter_code
_entity_poly.pdbx_strand_id
1 'polypeptide(L)' 'MAFIHAGPSRSLRDAEAEAIGRYVSTGIHHCLVRRDGDMSPVILPETDVITAGIALIDRILWSTDGSETDGLDPALLA' A
#
# COMPACT_ATOMS: atom_id res chain seq x y z
N MET A 1 8.46 6.10 -26.85
CA MET A 1 7.58 6.96 -26.02
C MET A 1 6.18 6.37 -26.05
N ALA A 2 5.74 5.75 -24.95
CA ALA A 2 4.39 5.18 -24.85
C ALA A 2 3.47 6.24 -24.24
N PHE A 3 2.43 6.62 -24.97
CA PHE A 3 1.37 7.49 -24.47
C PHE A 3 0.58 6.72 -23.43
N ILE A 4 0.70 7.09 -22.16
CA ILE A 4 -0.19 6.58 -21.11
C ILE A 4 -1.53 7.27 -21.36
N HIS A 5 -2.45 6.52 -21.96
CA HIS A 5 -3.82 6.95 -22.15
C HIS A 5 -4.44 7.15 -20.76
N ALA A 6 -4.55 8.41 -20.32
CA ALA A 6 -5.38 8.77 -19.19
C ALA A 6 -6.84 8.53 -19.63
N GLY A 7 -7.31 7.30 -19.41
CA GLY A 7 -8.72 6.96 -19.57
C GLY A 7 -9.59 7.86 -18.68
N PRO A 8 -10.91 7.91 -18.93
CA PRO A 8 -11.82 8.71 -18.12
C PRO A 8 -11.64 8.35 -16.66
N SER A 9 -11.42 9.36 -15.81
CA SER A 9 -11.28 9.21 -14.37
C SER A 9 -12.47 8.41 -13.84
N ARG A 10 -12.21 7.16 -13.43
CA ARG A 10 -13.25 6.25 -12.96
C ARG A 10 -13.89 6.84 -11.72
N SER A 11 -15.22 6.98 -11.71
CA SER A 11 -15.89 7.48 -10.53
C SER A 11 -15.77 6.46 -9.39
N LEU A 12 -15.79 6.93 -8.15
CA LEU A 12 -15.73 6.05 -6.98
C LEU A 12 -16.88 5.03 -6.99
N ARG A 13 -18.07 5.45 -7.42
CA ARG A 13 -19.25 4.59 -7.54
C ARG A 13 -19.07 3.47 -8.56
N ASP A 14 -18.42 3.73 -9.69
CA ASP A 14 -18.15 2.70 -10.70
C ASP A 14 -17.16 1.67 -10.16
N ALA A 15 -16.17 2.11 -9.38
CA ALA A 15 -15.20 1.23 -8.73
C ALA A 15 -15.86 0.38 -7.62
N GLU A 16 -16.78 0.95 -6.84
CA GLU A 16 -17.58 0.21 -5.85
C GLU A 16 -18.41 -0.88 -6.52
N ALA A 17 -19.15 -0.54 -7.58
CA ALA A 17 -19.98 -1.50 -8.31
C ALA A 17 -19.14 -2.65 -8.89
N GLU A 18 -17.96 -2.34 -9.42
CA GLU A 18 -17.04 -3.36 -9.91
C GLU A 18 -16.49 -4.25 -8.77
N ALA A 19 -16.10 -3.67 -7.64
CA ALA A 19 -15.61 -4.44 -6.50
C ALA A 19 -16.67 -5.42 -5.99
N ILE A 20 -17.93 -4.98 -5.91
CA ILE A 20 -19.09 -5.84 -5.58
C ILE A 20 -19.27 -6.92 -6.64
N GLY A 21 -19.21 -6.57 -7.93
CA GLY A 21 -19.33 -7.52 -9.02
C GLY A 21 -18.25 -8.62 -8.98
N ARG A 22 -17.01 -8.25 -8.65
CA ARG A 22 -15.90 -9.19 -8.46
C ARG A 22 -16.11 -10.09 -7.25
N TYR A 23 -16.63 -9.57 -6.14
CA TYR A 23 -16.98 -10.40 -4.99
C TYR A 23 -18.06 -11.43 -5.35
N VAL A 24 -19.12 -11.00 -6.04
CA VAL A 24 -20.20 -11.92 -6.45
C VAL A 24 -19.68 -13.04 -7.36
N SER A 25 -18.68 -12.77 -8.22
CA SER A 25 -18.13 -13.79 -9.13
C SER A 25 -17.06 -14.68 -8.52
N THR A 26 -16.27 -14.19 -7.56
CA THR A 26 -15.09 -14.90 -7.04
C THR A 26 -15.19 -15.31 -5.57
N GLY A 27 -16.10 -14.70 -4.80
CA GLY A 27 -16.17 -14.82 -3.34
C GLY A 27 -15.06 -14.08 -2.59
N ILE A 28 -14.20 -13.33 -3.29
CA ILE A 28 -13.04 -12.64 -2.69
C ILE A 28 -13.39 -11.19 -2.36
N HIS A 29 -13.09 -10.75 -1.15
CA HIS A 29 -13.24 -9.35 -0.75
C HIS A 29 -12.19 -8.48 -1.44
N HIS A 30 -12.64 -7.32 -1.93
CA HIS A 30 -11.80 -6.36 -2.62
C HIS A 30 -11.83 -5.00 -1.91
N CYS A 31 -10.69 -4.35 -1.82
CA CYS A 31 -10.52 -3.01 -1.28
C CYS A 31 -10.39 -1.98 -2.40
N LEU A 32 -10.95 -0.79 -2.16
CA LEU A 32 -10.71 0.39 -2.97
C LEU A 32 -9.55 1.17 -2.38
N VAL A 33 -8.42 1.20 -3.08
CA VAL A 33 -7.20 1.87 -2.63
C VAL A 33 -7.00 3.13 -3.46
N ARG A 34 -7.02 4.29 -2.80
CA ARG A 34 -6.64 5.57 -3.41
C ARG A 34 -5.18 5.83 -3.09
N ARG A 35 -4.37 6.03 -4.13
CA ARG A 35 -2.99 6.47 -3.99
C ARG A 35 -2.95 7.99 -4.02
N ASP A 36 -2.02 8.57 -3.28
CA ASP A 36 -1.86 10.03 -3.29
C ASP A 36 -1.44 10.49 -4.70
N GLY A 37 -2.05 11.57 -5.18
CA GLY A 37 -1.88 12.06 -6.56
C GLY A 37 -2.62 11.28 -7.66
N ASP A 38 -3.17 10.09 -7.38
CA ASP A 38 -3.95 9.33 -8.38
C ASP A 38 -5.44 9.72 -8.34
N MET A 39 -5.97 10.05 -9.52
CA MET A 39 -7.37 10.47 -9.69
C MET A 39 -8.36 9.29 -9.74
N SER A 40 -7.91 8.05 -9.73
CA SER A 40 -8.78 6.88 -9.82
C SER A 40 -8.39 5.80 -8.81
N PRO A 41 -9.35 5.27 -8.03
CA PRO A 41 -9.08 4.22 -7.06
C PRO A 41 -8.71 2.92 -7.78
N VAL A 42 -7.77 2.18 -7.20
CA VAL A 42 -7.39 0.84 -7.64
C VAL A 42 -8.19 -0.18 -6.82
N ILE A 43 -8.65 -1.24 -7.48
CA ILE A 43 -9.36 -2.35 -6.82
C ILE A 43 -8.37 -3.49 -6.63
N LEU A 44 -8.07 -3.84 -5.38
CA LEU A 44 -7.14 -4.91 -5.00
C LEU A 44 -7.84 -5.94 -4.12
N PRO A 45 -7.45 -7.23 -4.17
CA PRO A 45 -7.87 -8.19 -3.15
C PRO A 45 -7.47 -7.73 -1.76
N GLU A 46 -8.34 -7.96 -0.77
CA GLU A 46 -8.07 -7.61 0.63
C GLU A 46 -6.77 -8.22 1.13
N THR A 47 -6.49 -9.47 0.75
CA THR A 47 -5.27 -10.19 1.11
C THR A 47 -4.00 -9.48 0.64
N ASP A 48 -4.03 -8.89 -0.55
CA ASP A 48 -2.89 -8.21 -1.15
C ASP A 48 -2.63 -6.87 -0.43
N VAL A 49 -3.70 -6.17 -0.06
CA VAL A 49 -3.60 -4.92 0.71
C VAL A 49 -3.01 -5.18 2.09
N ILE A 50 -3.50 -6.20 2.79
CA ILE A 50 -2.97 -6.58 4.11
C ILE A 50 -1.50 -7.02 4.01
N THR A 51 -1.18 -7.89 3.04
CA THR A 51 0.19 -8.40 2.86
C THR A 51 1.16 -7.26 2.54
N ALA A 52 0.77 -6.31 1.68
CA ALA A 52 1.58 -5.14 1.38
C ALA A 52 1.77 -4.24 2.61
N GLY A 53 0.73 -4.07 3.44
CA GLY A 53 0.81 -3.34 4.70
C GLY A 53 1.78 -3.96 5.69
N ILE A 54 1.73 -5.29 5.87
CA ILE A 54 2.65 -6.03 6.73
C ILE A 54 4.09 -5.88 6.22
N ALA A 55 4.33 -6.08 4.91
CA ALA A 55 5.66 -5.93 4.33
C ALA A 55 6.23 -4.51 4.49
N LEU A 56 5.37 -3.48 4.48
CA LEU A 56 5.79 -2.10 4.75
C LEU A 56 6.19 -1.91 6.22
N ILE A 57 5.39 -2.42 7.16
CA ILE A 57 5.69 -2.35 8.61
C ILE A 57 7.01 -3.07 8.90
N ASP A 58 7.19 -4.28 8.36
CA ASP A 58 8.43 -5.05 8.53
C ASP A 58 9.63 -4.27 8.01
N ARG A 59 9.53 -3.64 6.83
CA ARG A 59 10.61 -2.81 6.29
C ARG A 59 10.95 -1.63 7.19
N ILE A 60 9.95 -0.97 7.79
CA ILE A 60 10.18 0.14 8.72
C ILE A 60 10.91 -0.37 9.97
N LEU A 61 10.42 -1.45 10.60
CA LEU A 61 11.03 -2.03 11.81
C LEU A 61 12.49 -2.44 11.58
N TRP A 62 12.77 -3.13 10.47
CA TRP A 62 14.13 -3.54 10.12
C TRP A 62 15.04 -2.38 9.73
N SER A 63 14.48 -1.27 9.22
CA SER A 63 15.27 -0.04 8.97
C SER A 63 15.62 0.73 10.24
N THR A 64 14.86 0.53 11.33
CA THR A 64 15.10 1.19 12.63
C THR A 64 16.03 0.41 13.56
N ASP A 65 16.12 -0.92 13.42
CA ASP A 65 17.04 -1.74 14.22
C ASP A 65 18.52 -1.60 13.80
N GLY A 66 18.80 -0.95 12.67
CA GLY A 66 20.15 -0.61 12.21
C GLY A 66 20.71 0.70 12.77
N SER A 67 20.03 1.36 13.72
CA SER A 67 20.61 2.47 14.48
C SER A 67 21.56 1.89 15.53
N GLU A 68 22.72 1.39 15.10
CA GLU A 68 23.86 1.26 15.99
C GLU A 68 24.05 2.61 16.68
N THR A 69 23.95 2.61 18.01
CA THR A 69 24.28 3.75 18.85
C THR A 69 25.78 4.01 18.70
N ASP A 70 26.15 4.73 17.65
CA ASP A 70 27.48 5.31 17.49
C ASP A 70 27.65 6.39 18.56
N GLY A 71 28.16 5.95 19.71
CA GLY A 71 28.42 6.78 20.85
C GLY A 71 28.40 5.99 22.15
N LEU A 72 29.40 5.12 22.35
CA LEU A 72 29.85 4.88 23.71
C LEU A 72 30.27 6.24 24.28
N ASP A 73 29.55 6.72 25.30
CA ASP A 73 29.91 7.90 26.05
C ASP A 73 31.36 7.74 26.57
N PRO A 74 32.31 8.61 26.20
CA PRO A 74 33.68 8.53 26.69
C PRO A 74 33.78 8.69 28.22
N ALA A 75 32.73 9.14 28.91
CA ALA A 75 32.65 9.14 30.37
C ALA A 75 32.50 7.73 30.99
N LEU A 76 32.14 6.71 30.21
CA LEU A 76 32.05 5.31 30.66
C LEU A 76 33.36 4.52 30.43
N LEU A 77 34.38 5.15 29.84
CA LEU A 77 35.71 4.57 29.61
C LEU A 77 36.79 5.12 30.57
N ALA A 78 36.40 5.88 31.59
CA ALA A 78 37.27 6.43 32.63
C ALA A 78 37.13 5.67 33.95
#